data_AF-A0A2E9R0V1-F1
#
_entry.id   AF-A0A2E9R0V1-F1
#
_cell.length_a   1.000
_cell.length_b   1.000
_cell.length_c   1.000
_cell.angle_alpha   90.00
_cell.angle_beta   90.00
_cell.angle_gamma   90.00
#
_symmetry.space_group_name_H-M   'P 1'
#
loop_
_entity.id
_entity.type
_entity.pdbx_description
1 polymer ?
#
loop_
_entity_poly.entity_id
_entity_poly.type
_entity_poly.pdbx_seq_one_letter_code
_entity_poly.pdbx_strand_id
1 'polypeptide(L)'
;MELPKYLKKFEDSNGELEQWRAFLKEGKDMTQEQTSKWAKPEIEKAWEELEKLSKDPKLRLLYDSRMKQILDEQARHDTAIQEGLEKGLQQGLEQGLEKGLQQGLEQGLEKGLQQGLEQGLEQGLEKGLQQGREVGIKEGMLHSAKMLLEAGMALSEISKLLQVSEEELQPLLSESEQS
;
A
#
# COMPACT_ATOMS: atom_id res chain seq x y z
N MET A 1 -15.80 43.58 8.79
CA MET A 1 -15.42 43.87 10.18
C MET A 1 -16.02 42.78 11.04
N GLU A 2 -15.20 41.86 11.53
CA GLU A 2 -15.66 40.87 12.50
C GLU A 2 -15.70 41.53 13.88
N LEU A 3 -16.80 41.32 14.61
CA LEU A 3 -16.92 41.79 16.00
C LEU A 3 -15.98 40.96 16.88
N PRO A 4 -15.12 41.59 17.72
CA PRO A 4 -14.22 40.86 18.60
C PRO A 4 -14.97 39.87 19.50
N LYS A 5 -14.42 38.67 19.71
CA LYS A 5 -14.96 37.68 20.66
C LYS A 5 -14.85 38.22 22.09
N TYR A 6 -15.86 38.97 22.51
CA TYR A 6 -15.93 39.57 23.85
C TYR A 6 -16.38 38.51 24.88
N LEU A 7 -15.56 38.33 25.93
CA LEU A 7 -15.72 37.39 27.06
C LEU A 7 -16.07 38.14 28.36
N LYS A 8 -17.09 39.02 28.35
CA LYS A 8 -17.59 39.61 29.61
C LYS A 8 -18.73 38.78 30.16
N LYS A 9 -18.74 38.60 31.49
CA LYS A 9 -19.82 37.91 32.21
C LYS A 9 -21.06 38.80 32.29
N PHE A 10 -22.21 38.18 32.55
CA PHE A 10 -23.52 38.81 32.71
C PHE A 10 -23.50 40.09 33.56
N GLU A 11 -22.70 40.11 34.63
CA GLU A 11 -22.60 41.22 35.59
C GLU A 11 -21.96 42.51 35.02
N ASP A 12 -21.24 42.43 33.90
CA ASP A 12 -20.53 43.58 33.31
C ASP A 12 -21.22 44.18 32.06
N SER A 13 -22.45 43.75 31.76
CA SER A 13 -23.18 44.08 30.52
C SER A 13 -24.05 45.33 30.67
N ASN A 14 -23.44 46.52 30.54
CA ASN A 14 -24.13 47.81 30.68
C ASN A 14 -24.73 48.36 29.37
N GLY A 15 -24.46 47.75 28.22
CA GLY A 15 -24.93 48.20 26.91
C GLY A 15 -26.10 47.37 26.36
N GLU A 16 -26.89 47.98 25.47
CA GLU A 16 -28.10 47.37 24.92
C GLU A 16 -27.83 46.10 24.10
N LEU A 17 -26.80 46.14 23.27
CA LEU A 17 -26.41 45.01 22.43
C LEU A 17 -25.89 43.85 23.28
N GLU A 18 -25.18 44.15 24.36
CA GLU A 18 -24.64 43.17 25.29
C GLU A 18 -25.74 42.46 26.08
N GLN A 19 -26.77 43.20 26.52
CA GLN A 19 -27.94 42.65 27.20
C GLN A 19 -28.75 41.71 26.29
N TRP A 20 -29.01 42.14 25.03
CA TRP A 20 -29.66 41.28 24.04
C TRP A 20 -28.84 40.04 23.70
N ARG A 21 -27.53 40.19 23.57
CA ARG A 21 -26.63 39.06 23.30
C ARG A 21 -26.60 38.07 24.47
N ALA A 22 -26.60 38.56 25.72
CA ALA A 22 -26.68 37.72 26.91
C ALA A 22 -28.03 36.97 26.97
N PHE A 23 -29.14 37.68 26.74
CA PHE A 23 -30.48 37.10 26.68
C PHE A 23 -30.61 36.01 25.61
N LEU A 24 -30.15 36.24 24.38
CA LEU A 24 -30.29 35.28 23.28
C LEU A 24 -29.42 34.03 23.47
N LYS A 25 -28.31 34.15 24.21
CA LYS A 25 -27.38 33.05 24.46
C LYS A 25 -27.78 32.20 25.68
N GLU A 26 -28.24 32.84 26.75
CA GLU A 26 -28.43 32.21 28.07
C GLU A 26 -29.88 32.31 28.58
N GLY A 27 -30.79 32.98 27.86
CA GLY A 27 -32.16 33.26 28.30
C GLY A 27 -32.95 32.04 28.74
N LYS A 28 -32.82 30.90 28.06
CA LYS A 28 -33.50 29.66 28.49
C LYS A 28 -33.14 29.21 29.93
N ASP A 29 -31.96 29.61 30.42
CA ASP A 29 -31.41 29.23 31.74
C ASP A 29 -31.46 30.41 32.73
N MET A 30 -31.97 31.58 32.30
CA MET A 30 -32.12 32.77 33.14
C MET A 30 -33.42 32.71 33.97
N THR A 31 -33.54 33.62 34.92
CA THR A 31 -34.79 33.87 35.67
C THR A 31 -35.37 35.21 35.27
N GLN A 32 -36.69 35.37 35.42
CA GLN A 32 -37.38 36.62 35.16
C GLN A 32 -36.77 37.79 35.96
N GLU A 33 -36.37 37.53 37.20
CA GLU A 33 -35.71 38.52 38.06
C GLU A 33 -34.35 38.97 37.49
N GLN A 34 -33.62 38.10 36.78
CA GLN A 34 -32.37 38.46 36.12
C GLN A 34 -32.61 39.30 34.86
N THR A 35 -33.66 39.02 34.08
CA THR A 35 -33.98 39.80 32.87
C THR A 35 -34.65 41.14 33.18
N SER A 36 -35.47 41.21 34.22
CA SER A 36 -36.13 42.45 34.65
C SER A 36 -35.17 43.50 35.21
N LYS A 37 -33.95 43.12 35.62
CA LYS A 37 -32.89 44.07 36.03
C LYS A 37 -32.49 45.04 34.92
N TRP A 38 -32.70 44.68 33.65
CA TRP A 38 -32.40 45.55 32.52
C TRP A 38 -33.54 46.53 32.19
N ALA A 39 -34.73 46.34 32.77
CA ALA A 39 -35.90 47.21 32.64
C ALA A 39 -36.26 47.59 31.18
N LYS A 40 -36.14 46.62 30.26
CA LYS A 40 -36.42 46.83 28.83
C LYS A 40 -37.70 46.14 28.40
N PRO A 41 -38.72 46.89 27.95
CA PRO A 41 -40.00 46.33 27.52
C PRO A 41 -39.87 45.27 26.42
N GLU A 42 -38.87 45.40 25.55
CA GLU A 42 -38.63 44.48 24.44
C GLU A 42 -38.04 43.15 24.90
N ILE A 43 -37.13 43.17 25.90
CA ILE A 43 -36.56 41.94 26.48
C ILE A 43 -37.61 41.22 27.34
N GLU A 44 -38.45 41.96 28.06
CA GLU A 44 -39.55 41.37 28.83
C GLU A 44 -40.58 40.69 27.91
N LYS A 45 -40.97 41.34 26.80
CA LYS A 45 -41.82 40.70 25.79
C LYS A 45 -41.19 39.44 25.20
N ALA A 46 -39.88 39.46 24.96
CA ALA A 46 -39.16 38.29 24.47
C ALA A 46 -39.14 37.15 25.50
N TRP A 47 -39.06 37.48 26.80
CA TRP A 47 -39.15 36.52 27.90
C TRP A 47 -40.54 35.89 27.99
N GLU A 48 -41.59 36.71 27.95
CA GLU A 48 -42.98 36.24 28.01
C GLU A 48 -43.31 35.30 26.85
N GLU A 49 -42.88 35.63 25.62
CA GLU A 49 -43.07 34.73 24.47
C GLU A 49 -42.24 33.45 24.60
N LEU A 50 -41.01 33.52 25.13
CA LEU A 50 -40.21 32.34 25.44
C LEU A 50 -40.90 31.43 26.47
N GLU A 51 -41.43 32.01 27.55
CA GLU A 51 -42.14 31.28 28.60
C GLU A 51 -43.45 30.67 28.08
N LYS A 52 -44.22 31.42 27.29
CA LYS A 52 -45.45 30.96 26.64
C LYS A 52 -45.19 29.82 25.66
N LEU A 53 -44.16 29.92 24.83
CA LEU A 53 -43.70 28.85 23.95
C LEU A 53 -43.29 27.60 24.75
N SER A 54 -42.64 27.80 25.92
CA SER A 54 -42.24 26.69 26.79
C SER A 54 -43.44 25.99 27.47
N LYS A 55 -44.53 26.72 27.73
CA LYS A 55 -45.72 26.25 28.44
C LYS A 55 -46.83 25.72 27.51
N ASP A 56 -46.93 26.19 26.28
CA ASP A 56 -47.91 25.69 25.30
C ASP A 56 -47.50 24.30 24.79
N PRO A 57 -48.26 23.23 25.14
CA PRO A 57 -47.91 21.87 24.74
C PRO A 57 -47.86 21.66 23.23
N LYS A 58 -48.66 22.41 22.45
CA LYS A 58 -48.70 22.28 20.98
C LYS A 58 -47.45 22.88 20.35
N LEU A 59 -47.02 24.05 20.83
CA LEU A 59 -45.81 24.71 20.31
C LEU A 59 -44.56 23.93 20.70
N ARG A 60 -44.50 23.39 21.92
CA ARG A 60 -43.44 22.47 22.33
C ARG A 60 -43.38 21.21 21.47
N LEU A 61 -44.53 20.58 21.20
CA LEU A 61 -44.60 19.40 20.34
C LEU A 61 -44.12 19.70 18.90
N LEU A 62 -44.51 20.85 18.34
CA LEU A 62 -44.04 21.28 17.01
C LEU A 62 -42.52 21.52 16.98
N TYR A 63 -41.98 22.14 18.03
CA TYR A 63 -40.53 22.33 18.18
C TYR A 63 -39.79 21.00 18.26
N ASP A 64 -40.24 20.09 19.13
CA ASP A 64 -39.64 18.76 19.31
C ASP A 64 -39.70 17.94 18.02
N SER A 65 -40.84 18.01 17.30
CA SER A 65 -41.01 17.36 15.99
C SER A 65 -40.04 17.90 14.95
N ARG A 66 -39.84 19.22 14.89
CA ARG A 66 -38.88 19.84 13.96
C ARG A 66 -37.45 19.46 14.32
N MET A 67 -37.10 19.48 15.59
CA MET A 67 -35.77 19.09 16.05
C MET A 67 -35.48 17.63 15.70
N LYS A 68 -36.46 16.75 15.93
CA LYS A 68 -36.37 15.34 15.53
C LYS A 68 -36.14 15.19 14.03
N GLN A 69 -36.85 15.93 13.18
CA GLN A 69 -36.64 15.90 11.73
C GLN A 69 -35.22 16.32 11.33
N ILE A 70 -34.68 17.38 11.94
CA ILE A 70 -33.32 17.85 11.70
C ILE A 70 -32.30 16.78 12.09
N LEU A 71 -32.47 16.17 13.27
CA LEU A 71 -31.58 15.10 13.75
C LEU A 71 -31.67 13.85 12.87
N ASP A 72 -32.88 13.45 12.46
CA ASP A 72 -33.10 12.31 11.56
C ASP A 72 -32.50 12.56 10.17
N GLU A 73 -32.50 13.80 9.69
CA GLU A 73 -31.84 14.19 8.44
C GLU A 73 -30.32 14.20 8.57
N GLN A 74 -29.77 14.76 9.65
CA GLN A 74 -28.34 14.74 9.94
C GLN A 74 -27.81 13.30 10.06
N ALA A 75 -28.49 12.46 10.84
CA ALA A 75 -28.10 11.06 11.00
C ALA A 75 -28.11 10.30 9.67
N ARG A 76 -29.11 10.54 8.80
CA ARG A 76 -29.15 9.94 7.45
C ARG A 76 -27.98 10.42 6.59
N HIS A 77 -27.67 11.70 6.62
CA HIS A 77 -26.55 12.27 5.87
C HIS A 77 -25.21 11.69 6.34
N ASP A 78 -24.99 11.64 7.65
CA ASP A 78 -23.76 11.09 8.24
C ASP A 78 -23.61 9.60 7.93
N THR A 79 -24.70 8.84 8.02
CA THR A 79 -24.71 7.41 7.64
C THR A 79 -24.37 7.24 6.16
N ALA A 80 -24.96 8.04 5.27
CA ALA A 80 -24.67 7.98 3.85
C ALA A 80 -23.20 8.31 3.52
N ILE A 81 -22.60 9.28 4.22
CA ILE A 81 -21.17 9.59 4.11
C ILE A 81 -20.33 8.42 4.59
N GLN A 82 -20.63 7.85 5.76
CA GLN A 82 -19.88 6.73 6.31
C GLN A 82 -19.91 5.52 5.39
N GLU A 83 -21.10 5.13 4.91
CA GLU A 83 -21.22 4.02 3.96
C GLU A 83 -20.50 4.30 2.63
N GLY A 84 -20.57 5.55 2.14
CA GLY A 84 -19.88 5.95 0.92
C GLY A 84 -18.35 5.84 1.06
N LEU A 85 -17.82 6.28 2.19
CA LEU A 85 -16.39 6.17 2.52
C LEU A 85 -15.96 4.72 2.68
N GLU A 86 -16.74 3.91 3.41
CA GLU A 86 -16.44 2.49 3.63
C GLU A 86 -16.43 1.72 2.32
N LYS A 87 -17.47 1.87 1.49
CA LYS A 87 -17.56 1.24 0.16
C LYS A 87 -16.43 1.72 -0.75
N GLY A 88 -16.14 3.02 -0.76
CA GLY A 88 -15.08 3.60 -1.57
C GLY A 88 -13.69 3.08 -1.17
N LEU A 89 -13.42 2.99 0.13
CA LEU A 89 -12.15 2.46 0.65
C LEU A 89 -12.01 0.97 0.34
N GLN A 90 -13.07 0.19 0.56
CA GLN A 90 -13.06 -1.25 0.28
C GLN A 90 -12.81 -1.52 -1.20
N GLN A 91 -13.56 -0.87 -2.09
CA GLN A 91 -13.39 -1.02 -3.55
C GLN A 91 -12.01 -0.54 -4.02
N GLY A 92 -11.55 0.61 -3.50
CA GLY A 92 -10.23 1.14 -3.86
C GLY A 92 -9.09 0.22 -3.43
N LEU A 93 -9.19 -0.36 -2.23
CA LEU A 93 -8.18 -1.26 -1.69
C LEU A 93 -8.18 -2.61 -2.42
N GLU A 94 -9.35 -3.18 -2.68
CA GLU A 94 -9.50 -4.42 -3.44
C GLU A 94 -8.95 -4.28 -4.86
N GLN A 95 -9.39 -3.27 -5.61
CA GLN A 95 -8.91 -3.03 -6.97
C GLN A 95 -7.42 -2.68 -7.01
N GLY A 96 -6.94 -1.92 -6.03
CA GLY A 96 -5.53 -1.54 -5.92
C GLY A 96 -4.63 -2.74 -5.65
N LEU A 97 -5.03 -3.62 -4.73
CA LEU A 97 -4.29 -4.85 -4.42
C LEU A 97 -4.33 -5.84 -5.59
N GLU A 98 -5.49 -6.06 -6.20
CA GLU A 98 -5.63 -6.98 -7.33
C GLU A 98 -4.73 -6.55 -8.50
N LYS A 99 -4.85 -5.29 -8.92
CA LYS A 99 -4.02 -4.73 -10.01
C LYS A 99 -2.54 -4.74 -9.66
N GLY A 100 -2.19 -4.32 -8.44
CA GLY A 100 -0.80 -4.26 -7.99
C GLY A 100 -0.15 -5.63 -7.94
N LEU A 101 -0.87 -6.64 -7.42
CA LEU A 101 -0.39 -8.02 -7.34
C LEU A 101 -0.26 -8.64 -8.72
N GLN A 102 -1.27 -8.47 -9.58
CA GLN A 102 -1.24 -9.01 -10.94
C GLN A 102 -0.07 -8.43 -11.74
N GLN A 103 0.09 -7.10 -11.75
CA GLN A 103 1.18 -6.45 -12.46
C GLN A 103 2.55 -6.80 -11.88
N GLY A 104 2.67 -6.84 -10.55
CA GLY A 104 3.91 -7.20 -9.87
C GLY A 104 4.34 -8.64 -10.17
N LEU A 105 3.39 -9.58 -10.16
CA LEU A 105 3.64 -10.99 -10.44
C LEU A 105 3.99 -11.23 -11.92
N GLU A 106 3.26 -10.61 -12.84
CA GLU A 106 3.52 -10.69 -14.27
C GLU A 106 4.92 -10.16 -14.61
N GLN A 107 5.24 -8.94 -14.18
CA GLN A 107 6.56 -8.34 -14.43
C GLN A 107 7.69 -9.10 -13.73
N GLY A 108 7.44 -9.59 -12.51
CA GLY A 108 8.41 -10.36 -11.74
C GLY A 108 8.73 -11.70 -12.39
N LEU A 109 7.70 -12.42 -12.84
CA LEU A 109 7.86 -13.70 -13.54
C LEU A 109 8.52 -13.53 -14.91
N GLU A 110 8.08 -12.56 -15.70
CA GLU A 110 8.65 -12.31 -17.03
C GLU A 110 10.15 -11.99 -16.93
N LYS A 111 10.52 -11.01 -16.09
CA LYS A 111 11.92 -10.62 -15.91
C LYS A 111 12.74 -11.75 -15.29
N GLY A 112 12.21 -12.41 -14.26
CA GLY A 112 12.90 -13.50 -13.58
C GLY A 112 13.15 -14.70 -14.49
N LEU A 113 12.16 -15.09 -15.30
CA LEU A 113 12.29 -16.19 -16.24
C LEU A 113 13.25 -15.84 -17.38
N GLN A 114 13.14 -14.63 -17.94
CA GLN A 114 14.03 -14.18 -19.01
C GLN A 114 15.49 -14.17 -18.55
N GLN A 115 15.77 -13.53 -17.41
CA GLN A 115 17.13 -13.47 -16.86
C GLN A 115 17.66 -14.85 -16.47
N GLY A 116 16.83 -15.68 -15.82
CA GLY A 116 17.21 -17.02 -15.42
C GLY A 116 17.52 -17.93 -16.62
N LEU A 117 16.72 -17.84 -17.68
CA LEU A 117 16.92 -18.64 -18.88
C LEU A 117 18.14 -18.16 -19.68
N GLU A 118 18.34 -16.85 -19.84
CA GLU A 118 19.50 -16.29 -20.52
C GLU A 118 20.80 -16.68 -19.80
N GLN A 119 20.89 -16.45 -18.49
CA GLN A 119 22.08 -16.81 -17.70
C GLN A 119 22.30 -18.32 -17.65
N GLY A 120 21.23 -19.10 -17.48
CA GLY A 120 21.32 -20.56 -17.43
C GLY A 120 21.78 -21.16 -18.76
N LEU A 121 21.28 -20.65 -19.88
CA LEU A 121 21.67 -21.09 -21.22
C LEU A 121 23.11 -20.70 -21.52
N GLU A 122 23.51 -19.47 -21.26
CA GLU A 122 24.86 -18.98 -21.51
C GLU A 122 25.89 -19.79 -20.72
N GLN A 123 25.70 -19.94 -19.40
CA GLN A 123 26.61 -20.71 -18.55
C GLN A 123 26.62 -22.20 -18.91
N GLY A 124 25.45 -22.76 -19.24
CA GLY A 124 25.33 -24.16 -19.62
C GLY A 124 26.05 -24.45 -20.94
N LEU A 125 25.89 -23.56 -21.93
CA LEU A 125 26.52 -23.71 -23.25
C LEU A 125 28.03 -23.48 -23.18
N GLU A 126 28.50 -22.48 -22.43
CA GLU A 126 29.92 -22.24 -22.24
C GLU A 126 30.61 -23.44 -21.58
N LYS A 127 30.07 -23.92 -20.44
CA LYS A 127 30.63 -25.09 -19.75
C LYS A 127 30.57 -26.34 -20.61
N GLY A 128 29.44 -26.60 -21.27
CA GLY A 128 29.27 -27.76 -22.13
C GLY A 128 30.24 -27.77 -23.31
N LEU A 129 30.46 -26.61 -23.94
CA LEU A 129 31.37 -26.48 -25.08
C LEU A 129 32.83 -26.59 -24.66
N GLN A 130 33.19 -26.02 -23.50
CA GLN A 130 34.54 -26.17 -22.94
C GLN A 130 34.83 -27.64 -22.59
N GLN A 131 33.93 -28.29 -21.84
CA GLN A 131 34.09 -29.71 -21.47
C GLN A 131 34.11 -30.61 -22.69
N GLY A 132 33.17 -30.42 -23.64
CA GLY A 132 33.12 -31.20 -24.87
C GLY A 132 34.39 -31.04 -25.71
N ARG A 133 34.96 -29.83 -25.78
CA ARG A 133 36.22 -29.59 -26.48
C ARG A 133 37.40 -30.27 -25.79
N GLU A 134 37.50 -30.18 -24.47
CA GLU A 134 38.57 -30.82 -23.70
C GLU A 134 38.51 -32.35 -23.83
N VAL A 135 37.32 -32.94 -23.70
CA VAL A 135 37.10 -34.39 -23.85
C VAL A 135 37.41 -34.82 -25.29
N GLY A 136 36.86 -34.13 -26.29
CA GLY A 136 37.07 -34.48 -27.70
C GLY A 136 38.53 -34.36 -28.13
N ILE A 137 39.28 -33.38 -27.63
CA ILE A 137 40.72 -33.27 -27.87
C ILE A 137 41.46 -34.47 -27.25
N LYS A 138 41.15 -34.83 -26.00
CA LYS A 138 41.77 -35.99 -25.33
C LYS A 138 41.46 -37.31 -26.04
N GLU A 139 40.20 -37.56 -26.38
CA GLU A 139 39.78 -38.76 -27.10
C GLU A 139 40.42 -38.85 -28.50
N GLY A 140 40.47 -37.73 -29.24
CA GLY A 140 41.13 -37.67 -30.54
C GLY A 140 42.65 -37.91 -30.46
N MET A 141 43.30 -37.38 -29.42
CA MET A 141 44.73 -37.65 -29.17
C MET A 141 44.98 -39.12 -28.83
N LEU A 142 44.17 -39.72 -27.95
CA LEU A 142 44.29 -41.14 -27.60
C LEU A 142 44.04 -42.05 -28.80
N HIS A 143 43.01 -41.76 -29.61
CA HIS A 143 42.74 -42.50 -30.83
C HIS A 143 43.90 -42.43 -31.82
N SER A 144 44.48 -41.24 -32.00
CA SER A 144 45.63 -41.03 -32.87
C SER A 144 46.87 -41.78 -32.37
N ALA A 145 47.13 -41.73 -31.05
CA ALA A 145 48.23 -42.48 -30.43
C ALA A 145 48.08 -43.99 -30.61
N LYS A 146 46.86 -44.52 -30.46
CA LYS A 146 46.56 -45.94 -30.70
C LYS A 146 46.86 -46.35 -32.15
N MET A 147 46.39 -45.58 -33.13
CA MET A 147 46.67 -45.82 -34.55
C MET A 147 48.17 -45.82 -34.87
N LEU A 148 48.94 -44.91 -34.27
CA LEU A 148 50.38 -44.82 -34.47
C LEU A 148 51.14 -46.00 -33.82
N LEU A 149 50.68 -46.48 -32.66
CA LEU A 149 51.20 -47.70 -32.03
C LEU A 149 50.95 -48.93 -32.91
N GLU A 150 49.72 -49.08 -33.42
CA GLU A 150 49.36 -50.16 -34.35
C GLU A 150 50.18 -50.12 -35.65
N ALA A 151 50.59 -48.93 -36.10
CA ALA A 151 51.49 -48.74 -37.23
C ALA A 151 52.98 -49.04 -36.91
N GLY A 152 53.30 -49.41 -35.67
CA GLY A 152 54.64 -49.81 -35.24
C GLY A 152 55.55 -48.65 -34.78
N MET A 153 55.00 -47.46 -34.53
CA MET A 153 55.77 -46.33 -34.00
C MET A 153 56.05 -46.51 -32.51
N ALA A 154 57.26 -46.16 -32.05
CA ALA A 154 57.61 -46.27 -30.64
C ALA A 154 56.88 -45.21 -29.79
N LEU A 155 56.52 -45.54 -28.56
CA LEU A 155 55.78 -44.66 -27.65
C LEU A 155 56.49 -43.31 -27.41
N SER A 156 57.83 -43.32 -27.37
CA SER A 156 58.64 -42.12 -27.21
C SER A 156 58.67 -41.20 -28.44
N GLU A 157 58.42 -41.75 -29.63
CA GLU A 157 58.23 -40.96 -30.87
C GLU A 157 56.81 -40.38 -30.92
N ILE A 158 55.80 -41.15 -30.50
CA ILE A 158 54.40 -40.70 -30.42
C ILE A 158 54.25 -39.58 -29.39
N SER A 159 54.85 -39.72 -28.21
CA SER A 159 54.86 -38.70 -27.16
C SER A 159 55.45 -37.37 -27.68
N LYS A 160 56.57 -37.42 -28.42
CA LYS A 160 57.15 -36.23 -29.06
C LYS A 160 56.26 -35.64 -30.15
N LEU A 161 55.63 -36.48 -30.96
CA LEU A 161 54.80 -36.07 -32.10
C LEU A 161 53.52 -35.37 -31.63
N LEU A 162 52.84 -35.95 -30.63
CA LEU A 162 51.57 -35.45 -30.10
C LEU A 162 51.76 -34.44 -28.95
N GLN A 163 52.99 -34.23 -28.49
CA GLN A 163 53.34 -33.35 -27.37
C GLN A 163 52.58 -33.69 -26.07
N VAL A 164 52.35 -34.97 -25.84
CA VAL A 164 51.69 -35.51 -24.64
C VAL A 164 52.71 -36.33 -23.83
N SER A 165 52.56 -36.36 -22.51
CA SER A 165 53.49 -37.12 -21.67
C SER A 165 53.31 -38.63 -21.91
N GLU A 166 54.38 -39.40 -21.75
CA GLU A 166 54.29 -40.87 -21.84
C GLU A 166 53.34 -41.43 -20.76
N GLU A 167 53.18 -40.73 -19.64
CA GLU A 167 52.24 -41.05 -18.54
C GLU A 167 50.77 -40.99 -18.99
N GLU A 168 50.41 -39.99 -19.81
CA GLU A 168 49.06 -39.87 -20.38
C GLU A 168 48.76 -40.97 -21.42
N LEU A 169 49.81 -41.56 -22.00
CA LEU A 169 49.73 -42.66 -22.97
C LEU A 169 49.84 -44.06 -22.34
N GLN A 170 50.27 -44.17 -21.07
CA GLN A 170 50.39 -45.46 -20.37
C GLN A 170 49.13 -46.34 -20.39
N PRO A 171 47.89 -45.81 -20.30
CA PRO A 171 46.69 -46.63 -20.38
C PRO A 171 46.61 -47.45 -21.68
N LEU A 172 47.13 -46.92 -22.80
CA LEU A 172 47.09 -47.60 -24.10
C LEU A 172 47.98 -48.84 -24.16
N LEU A 173 49.08 -48.88 -23.38
CA LEU A 173 49.95 -50.05 -23.26
C LEU A 173 49.22 -51.19 -22.52
N SER A 174 48.52 -50.86 -21.44
CA SER A 174 47.80 -51.84 -20.61
C SER A 174 46.63 -52.52 -21.34
N GLU A 175 46.00 -51.83 -22.30
CA GLU A 175 44.95 -52.41 -23.14
C GLU A 175 45.52 -53.26 -24.30
N SER A 176 46.68 -52.88 -24.85
CA SER A 176 47.33 -53.63 -25.94
C SER A 176 47.92 -54.98 -25.50
N GLU A 177 48.28 -55.11 -24.22
CA GLU A 177 48.83 -56.36 -23.65
C GLU A 177 47.74 -57.38 -23.24
N GLN A 178 46.46 -57.03 -23.30
CA GLN A 178 45.33 -57.90 -22.96
C GLN A 178 44.57 -58.47 -24.18
N SER A 179 44.94 -58.08 -25.41
CA SER A 179 44.37 -58.59 -26.66
C SER A 179 45.36 -59.46 -27.44
#